data_AF-A0A3P1ZVW9-F1
#
_entry.id   AF-A0A3P1ZVW9-F1
#
_cell.length_a   1.000
_cell.length_b   1.000
_cell.length_c   1.000
_cell.angle_alpha   90.00
_cell.angle_beta   90.00
_cell.angle_gamma   90.00
#
_symmetry.space_group_name_H-M   'P 1'
#
loop_
_entity.id
_entity.type
_entity.pdbx_description
1 polymer ?
#
loop_
_entity_poly.entity_id
_entity_poly.type
_entity_poly.pdbx_seq_one_letter_code
_entity_poly.pdbx_strand_id
1 'polypeptide(L)'
;MFHFKLFLIMRTKLFALSVMVLAFAGCSKDDPEPLSIGLAAQYETPNCKVLDIKPTIANGTAAKYKWSCGDSIYSTDEVFTFITAEVG
;
A
#
# COMPACT_ATOMS: atom_id res chain seq x y z
N MET A 1 36.72 46.08 5.32
CA MET A 1 36.21 44.92 6.11
C MET A 1 34.70 44.68 5.97
N PHE A 2 33.95 45.40 5.12
CA PHE A 2 32.51 45.20 4.92
C PHE A 2 32.15 44.29 3.74
N HIS A 3 33.01 44.21 2.72
CA HIS A 3 32.76 43.38 1.53
C HIS A 3 32.86 41.86 1.79
N PHE A 4 33.67 41.43 2.76
CA PHE A 4 33.86 40.01 3.08
C PHE A 4 32.62 39.40 3.79
N LYS A 5 31.93 40.21 4.61
CA LYS A 5 30.72 39.80 5.33
C LYS A 5 29.53 39.57 4.39
N LEU A 6 29.38 40.42 3.37
CA LEU A 6 28.27 40.32 2.41
C LEU A 6 28.37 39.07 1.52
N PHE A 7 29.60 38.70 1.12
CA PHE A 7 29.87 37.51 0.31
C PHE A 7 29.60 36.20 1.07
N LEU A 8 29.89 36.17 2.38
CA LEU A 8 29.65 35.03 3.25
C LEU A 8 28.15 34.78 3.49
N ILE A 9 27.36 35.85 3.62
CA ILE A 9 25.91 35.81 3.83
C ILE A 9 25.15 35.37 2.57
N MET A 10 25.63 35.77 1.39
CA MET A 10 25.00 35.38 0.12
C MET A 10 25.18 33.89 -0.20
N ARG A 11 26.33 33.31 0.19
CA ARG A 11 26.61 31.86 0.03
C ARG A 11 25.82 31.01 1.02
N THR A 12 25.67 31.43 2.27
CA THR A 12 24.89 30.67 3.28
C THR A 12 23.40 30.59 2.95
N LYS A 13 22.82 31.63 2.33
CA LYS A 13 21.43 31.60 1.87
C LYS A 13 21.22 30.68 0.65
N LEU A 14 22.20 30.58 -0.23
CA LEU A 14 22.15 29.68 -1.38
C LEU A 14 22.20 28.20 -0.97
N PHE A 15 22.99 27.88 0.07
CA PHE A 15 23.06 26.54 0.65
C PHE A 15 21.81 26.14 1.46
N ALA A 16 21.18 27.09 2.15
CA ALA A 16 19.94 26.80 2.88
C ALA A 16 18.75 26.49 1.95
N LEU A 17 18.72 27.10 0.76
CA LEU A 17 17.67 26.86 -0.24
C LEU A 17 17.81 25.51 -0.95
N SER A 18 19.02 24.96 -1.07
CA SER A 18 19.23 23.64 -1.70
C SER A 18 18.88 22.46 -0.79
N VAL A 19 18.97 22.62 0.54
CA VAL A 19 18.73 21.52 1.49
C VAL A 19 17.24 21.20 1.67
N MET A 20 16.33 22.17 1.50
CA MET A 20 14.88 21.91 1.58
C MET A 20 14.30 21.14 0.39
N VAL A 21 14.97 21.11 -0.77
CA VAL A 21 14.42 20.49 -1.99
C VAL A 21 14.65 18.96 -2.02
N LEU A 22 15.52 18.42 -1.16
CA LEU A 22 15.86 16.99 -1.13
C LEU A 22 14.93 16.13 -0.25
N ALA A 23 14.00 16.73 0.50
CA ALA A 23 13.10 15.98 1.40
C ALA A 23 11.87 15.37 0.70
N PHE A 24 11.64 15.68 -0.58
CA PHE A 24 10.58 15.09 -1.40
C PHE A 24 11.11 14.25 -2.57
N ALA A 25 12.38 13.84 -2.53
CA ALA A 25 12.86 12.76 -3.37
C ALA A 25 12.14 11.48 -2.91
N GLY A 26 11.13 11.10 -3.70
CA GLY A 26 10.07 10.19 -3.35
C GLY A 26 10.57 8.91 -2.69
N CYS A 27 9.98 8.62 -1.53
CA CYS A 27 9.83 7.25 -1.10
C CYS A 27 8.74 6.63 -2.01
N SER A 28 9.10 6.33 -3.26
CA SER A 28 8.34 5.38 -4.07
C SER A 28 8.58 4.02 -3.43
N LYS A 29 7.89 3.74 -2.32
CA LYS A 29 7.69 2.36 -1.89
C LYS A 29 6.74 1.79 -2.93
N ASP A 30 7.29 0.99 -3.85
CA ASP A 30 6.47 0.17 -4.72
C ASP A 30 5.45 -0.56 -3.85
N ASP A 31 4.16 -0.33 -4.13
CA ASP A 31 3.11 -1.05 -3.43
C ASP A 31 3.34 -2.55 -3.67
N PRO A 32 3.29 -3.39 -2.62
CA PRO A 32 3.62 -4.80 -2.77
C PRO A 32 2.63 -5.47 -3.73
N GLU A 33 3.14 -5.92 -4.87
CA GLU A 33 2.34 -6.70 -5.82
C GLU A 33 2.11 -8.12 -5.27
N PRO A 34 0.89 -8.68 -5.42
CA PRO A 34 0.62 -10.04 -5.01
C PRO A 34 1.37 -11.02 -5.93
N LEU A 35 2.10 -11.96 -5.33
CA LEU A 35 2.77 -13.03 -6.06
C LEU A 35 1.78 -14.03 -6.66
N SER A 36 0.65 -14.24 -5.98
CA SER A 36 -0.44 -15.11 -6.41
C SER A 36 -1.70 -14.82 -5.61
N ILE A 37 -2.87 -15.05 -6.21
CA ILE A 37 -4.15 -15.09 -5.51
C ILE A 37 -4.54 -16.56 -5.38
N GLY A 38 -4.54 -17.06 -4.15
CA GLY A 38 -4.85 -18.46 -3.83
C GLY A 38 -6.18 -18.60 -3.11
N LEU A 39 -6.81 -19.76 -3.31
CA LEU A 39 -7.86 -20.26 -2.42
C LEU A 39 -7.21 -20.70 -1.12
N ALA A 40 -7.55 -20.03 -0.03
CA ALA A 40 -7.07 -20.38 1.31
C ALA A 40 -7.82 -21.61 1.83
N ALA A 41 -9.15 -21.62 1.66
CA ALA A 41 -10.00 -22.73 2.00
C ALA A 41 -11.34 -22.69 1.25
N GLN A 42 -11.94 -23.87 1.07
CA GLN A 42 -13.31 -24.03 0.61
C GLN A 42 -14.02 -25.00 1.53
N TYR A 43 -15.17 -24.60 2.06
CA TYR A 43 -16.00 -25.44 2.92
C TYR A 43 -17.42 -25.47 2.38
N GLU A 44 -18.00 -26.66 2.32
CA GLU A 44 -19.39 -26.84 1.92
C GLU A 44 -20.14 -27.53 3.05
N THR A 45 -21.26 -26.93 3.43
CA THR A 45 -22.26 -27.49 4.32
C THR A 45 -23.58 -27.57 3.56
N PRO A 46 -24.57 -28.36 4.01
CA PRO A 46 -25.85 -28.47 3.31
C PRO A 46 -26.58 -27.14 3.06
N ASN A 47 -26.27 -26.11 3.85
CA ASN A 47 -26.96 -24.81 3.78
C ASN A 47 -26.08 -23.68 3.26
N CYS A 48 -24.76 -23.86 3.23
CA CYS A 48 -23.81 -22.79 2.93
C CYS A 48 -22.56 -23.33 2.22
N LYS A 49 -22.06 -22.57 1.25
CA LYS A 49 -20.71 -22.69 0.71
C LYS A 49 -19.89 -21.49 1.14
N VAL A 50 -18.71 -21.74 1.70
CA VAL A 50 -17.77 -20.73 2.18
C VAL A 50 -16.49 -20.84 1.36
N LEU A 51 -16.03 -19.71 0.84
CA LEU A 51 -14.82 -19.58 0.06
C LEU A 51 -13.92 -18.51 0.69
N ASP A 52 -12.74 -18.92 1.16
CA ASP A 52 -11.74 -18.01 1.71
C ASP A 52 -10.64 -17.77 0.67
N ILE A 53 -10.38 -16.51 0.35
CA ILE A 53 -9.36 -16.08 -0.60
C ILE A 53 -8.30 -15.28 0.14
N LYS A 54 -7.03 -15.67 -0.02
CA LYS A 54 -5.89 -14.98 0.58
C LYS A 54 -4.77 -14.79 -0.44
N PRO A 55 -4.39 -13.54 -0.78
CA PRO A 55 -3.25 -13.29 -1.64
C PRO A 55 -1.93 -13.63 -0.92
N THR A 56 -0.98 -14.19 -1.66
CA THR A 56 0.39 -14.37 -1.18
C THR A 56 1.20 -13.14 -1.57
N ILE A 57 1.70 -12.41 -0.57
CA ILE A 57 2.51 -11.20 -0.78
C ILE A 57 4.01 -11.54 -0.64
N ALA A 58 4.85 -10.92 -1.46
CA ALA A 58 6.30 -11.08 -1.36
C ALA A 58 6.86 -10.56 -0.03
N ASN A 59 7.60 -11.44 0.66
CA ASN A 59 8.44 -11.22 1.85
C ASN A 59 8.18 -9.93 2.66
N GLY A 60 7.31 -10.04 3.67
CA GLY A 60 7.32 -9.15 4.84
C GLY A 60 6.88 -7.70 4.61
N THR A 61 6.41 -7.37 3.41
CA THR A 61 5.91 -6.02 3.12
C THR A 61 4.49 -5.88 3.66
N ALA A 62 4.25 -4.84 4.46
CA ALA A 62 2.90 -4.51 4.91
C ALA A 62 2.04 -4.16 3.69
N ALA A 63 1.07 -5.02 3.37
CA ALA A 63 0.16 -4.83 2.25
C ALA A 63 -1.16 -4.23 2.70
N LYS A 64 -1.77 -3.44 1.82
CA LYS A 64 -3.16 -2.99 1.95
C LYS A 64 -4.01 -3.79 0.98
N TYR A 65 -5.19 -4.21 1.41
CA TYR A 65 -6.08 -5.06 0.63
C TYR A 65 -7.32 -4.28 0.19
N LYS A 66 -7.83 -4.62 -0.99
CA LYS A 66 -9.09 -4.10 -1.52
C LYS A 66 -9.78 -5.20 -2.32
N TRP A 67 -10.92 -5.65 -1.82
CA TRP A 67 -11.76 -6.65 -2.48
C TRP A 67 -12.94 -5.95 -3.13
N SER A 68 -13.05 -6.07 -4.44
CA SER A 68 -14.12 -5.47 -5.24
C SER A 68 -14.74 -6.48 -6.18
N CYS A 69 -16.05 -6.42 -6.35
CA CYS A 69 -16.78 -7.10 -7.42
C CYS A 69 -17.49 -6.02 -8.27
N GLY A 70 -17.06 -5.86 -9.52
CA GLY A 70 -17.43 -4.70 -10.32
C GLY A 70 -16.95 -3.39 -9.67
N ASP A 71 -17.85 -2.40 -9.60
CA ASP A 71 -17.54 -1.07 -9.05
C ASP A 71 -17.69 -0.98 -7.52
N SER A 72 -18.16 -2.05 -6.87
CA SER A 72 -18.40 -2.07 -5.43
C SER A 72 -17.21 -2.64 -4.66
N ILE A 73 -16.77 -1.94 -3.62
CA ILE A 73 -15.79 -2.45 -2.66
C ILE A 73 -16.55 -3.20 -1.55
N TYR A 74 -16.16 -4.45 -1.32
CA TYR A 74 -16.79 -5.33 -0.34
C TYR A 74 -16.00 -5.42 0.97
N SER A 75 -14.66 -5.37 0.90
CA SER A 75 -13.80 -5.46 2.09
C SER A 75 -12.40 -4.90 1.81
N THR A 76 -11.69 -4.55 2.88
CA THR A 76 -10.27 -4.18 2.89
C THR A 76 -9.42 -5.11 3.76
N ASP A 77 -9.98 -6.24 4.17
CA ASP A 77 -9.32 -7.22 5.04
C ASP A 77 -8.30 -8.05 4.27
N GLU A 78 -7.35 -8.66 4.97
CA GLU A 78 -6.32 -9.52 4.35
C GLU A 78 -6.90 -10.78 3.69
N VAL A 79 -7.96 -11.33 4.29
CA VAL A 79 -8.66 -12.51 3.79
C VAL A 79 -10.07 -12.10 3.40
N PHE A 80 -10.48 -12.49 2.20
CA PHE A 80 -11.86 -12.32 1.75
C PHE A 80 -12.63 -13.62 1.87
N THR A 81 -13.67 -13.60 2.71
CA THR A 81 -14.58 -14.72 2.89
C THR A 81 -15.87 -14.43 2.13
N PHE A 82 -16.17 -15.29 1.15
CA PHE A 82 -17.43 -15.28 0.43
C PHE A 82 -18.31 -16.43 0.92
N ILE A 83 -19.54 -16.11 1.32
CA ILE A 83 -20.51 -17.09 1.80
C ILE A 83 -21.73 -17.04 0.89
N THR A 84 -22.05 -18.15 0.23
CA THR A 84 -23.36 -18.34 -0.41
C THR A 84 -24.20 -19.24 0.48
N ALA A 85 -25.32 -18.72 0.97
CA ALA A 85 -26.35 -19.57 1.53
C ALA A 85 -27.22 -20.10 0.38
N GLU A 86 -27.39 -21.41 0.30
CA GLU A 86 -28.43 -21.98 -0.56
C GLU A 86 -29.74 -21.81 0.20
N VAL A 87 -30.54 -20.81 -0.20
CA VAL A 87 -31.90 -20.67 0.30
C VAL A 87 -32.71 -21.76 -0.43
N GLY A 88 -32.96 -22.87 0.27
CA GLY A 88 -33.73 -24.00 -0.23
C GLY A 88 -35.15 -23.64 -0.65
#